data_AF-A0A2V8HWG1-F1
#
_entry.id   AF-A0A2V8HWG1-F1
#
_cell.length_a   1.000
_cell.length_b   1.000
_cell.length_c   1.000
_cell.angle_alpha   90.00
_cell.angle_beta   90.00
_cell.angle_gamma   90.00
#
_symmetry.space_group_name_H-M   'P 1'
#
loop_
_entity.id
_entity.type
_entity.pdbx_description
1 polymer ?
#
loop_
_entity_poly.entity_id
_entity_poly.type
_entity_poly.pdbx_seq_one_letter_code
_entity_poly.pdbx_strand_id
1 'polypeptide(L)'
;MGVGYFQNAYPAVSNRQESTNWQGRLIGRYVFPYTVGFAVNVRTQSGYGYSRLISTPLPNAGTVTFLADNIKNSRSDTTALLDLRLDKAFKFDRYKVTLMADLFNTLNSNAVTNFFLANGTNYNRIIATLDPRTAMLGARFEF
;
A
#
# COMPACT_ATOMS: atom_id res chain seq x y z
N MET A 1 -18.27 7.89 -33.74
CA MET A 1 -17.14 6.97 -33.46
C MET A 1 -17.62 5.96 -32.43
N GLY A 2 -18.20 4.83 -32.88
CA GLY A 2 -18.69 3.78 -31.98
C GLY A 2 -17.52 2.97 -31.44
N VAL A 3 -17.42 2.86 -30.12
CA VAL A 3 -16.47 1.95 -29.46
C VAL A 3 -16.94 0.53 -29.73
N GLY A 4 -16.36 -0.12 -30.73
CA GLY A 4 -16.72 -1.48 -31.14
C GLY A 4 -16.50 -2.48 -30.00
N TYR A 5 -17.50 -3.32 -29.79
CA TYR A 5 -17.61 -4.35 -28.74
C TYR A 5 -16.63 -5.54 -28.93
N PHE A 6 -15.61 -5.40 -29.78
CA PHE A 6 -14.85 -6.50 -30.39
C PHE A 6 -13.35 -6.53 -30.03
N GLN A 7 -12.96 -6.09 -28.83
CA GLN A 7 -11.58 -6.24 -28.37
C GLN A 7 -11.48 -7.04 -27.07
N ASN A 8 -12.19 -8.16 -26.99
CA ASN A 8 -11.83 -9.18 -26.02
C ASN A 8 -11.62 -10.51 -26.74
N ALA A 9 -10.34 -10.93 -26.83
CA ALA A 9 -9.98 -12.23 -27.39
C ALA A 9 -10.50 -13.40 -26.55
N TYR A 10 -10.89 -13.14 -25.29
CA TYR A 10 -11.40 -14.15 -24.37
C TYR A 10 -12.83 -13.79 -23.91
N PRO A 11 -13.88 -14.34 -24.55
CA PRO A 11 -15.27 -13.92 -24.32
C PRO A 11 -15.78 -14.16 -22.89
N ALA A 12 -15.12 -15.00 -22.10
CA ALA A 12 -15.45 -15.26 -20.70
C ALA A 12 -14.89 -14.21 -19.71
N VAL A 13 -14.04 -13.30 -20.17
CA VAL A 13 -13.45 -12.24 -19.36
C VAL A 13 -13.88 -10.90 -19.96
N SER A 14 -14.51 -10.04 -19.16
CA SER A 14 -14.93 -8.72 -19.66
C SER A 14 -13.72 -7.79 -19.81
N ASN A 15 -13.73 -6.91 -20.82
CA ASN A 15 -12.72 -5.84 -20.95
C ASN A 15 -12.91 -4.76 -19.86
N ARG A 16 -14.15 -4.61 -19.37
CA ARG A 16 -14.48 -3.73 -18.23
C ARG A 16 -14.79 -4.60 -17.02
N GLN A 17 -13.96 -4.51 -16.00
CA GLN A 17 -14.11 -5.30 -14.79
C GLN A 17 -14.26 -4.40 -13.57
N GLU A 18 -15.17 -4.76 -12.69
CA GLU A 18 -15.36 -4.06 -11.43
C GLU A 18 -14.37 -4.59 -10.38
N SER A 19 -13.84 -3.67 -9.59
CA SER A 19 -12.95 -3.98 -8.47
C SER A 19 -13.32 -3.06 -7.31
N THR A 20 -13.43 -3.64 -6.13
CA THR A 20 -13.74 -2.91 -4.89
C THR A 20 -12.52 -2.91 -4.00
N ASN A 21 -12.07 -1.71 -3.63
CA ASN A 21 -11.01 -1.53 -2.65
C ASN A 21 -11.58 -0.91 -1.38
N TRP A 22 -11.02 -1.27 -0.24
CA TRP A 22 -11.37 -0.70 1.05
C TRP A 22 -10.12 -0.21 1.79
N GLN A 23 -10.28 0.81 2.61
CA GLN A 23 -9.26 1.19 3.59
C GLN A 23 -9.92 1.52 4.92
N GLY A 24 -9.28 1.10 6.00
CA GLY A 24 -9.56 1.51 7.36
C GLY A 24 -8.38 2.30 7.91
N ARG A 25 -8.67 3.37 8.66
CA ARG A 25 -7.65 4.12 9.40
C ARG A 25 -8.17 4.51 10.77
N LEU A 26 -7.38 4.22 11.79
CA LEU A 26 -7.61 4.64 13.16
C LEU A 26 -6.40 5.45 13.62
N ILE A 27 -6.64 6.63 14.18
CA ILE A 27 -5.59 7.49 14.70
C ILE A 27 -6.00 7.90 16.11
N GLY A 28 -5.06 7.78 17.05
CA GLY A 28 -5.23 8.21 18.42
C GLY A 28 -4.01 8.96 18.90
N ARG A 29 -4.22 10.00 19.72
CA ARG A 29 -3.16 10.66 20.48
C ARG A 29 -3.68 10.87 21.90
N TYR A 30 -2.86 10.53 22.87
CA TYR A 30 -3.11 10.79 24.28
C TYR A 30 -1.92 11.55 24.86
N VAL A 31 -2.21 12.57 25.66
CA VAL A 31 -1.19 13.35 26.36
C VAL A 31 -1.32 13.04 27.84
N PHE A 32 -0.33 12.34 28.38
CA PHE A 32 -0.23 12.06 29.80
C PHE A 32 0.22 13.32 30.57
N PRO A 33 0.09 13.30 31.92
CA PRO A 33 0.74 14.28 32.77
C PRO A 33 2.23 14.43 32.46
N TYR A 34 2.81 15.59 32.81
CA TYR A 34 4.20 15.93 32.50
C TYR A 34 4.51 16.01 30.99
N THR A 35 3.51 16.34 30.16
CA THR A 35 3.70 16.58 28.71
C THR A 35 4.39 15.41 27.99
N VAL A 36 3.99 14.18 28.33
CA VAL A 36 4.33 12.97 27.57
C VAL A 36 3.21 12.72 26.58
N GLY A 37 3.48 12.83 25.28
CA GLY A 37 2.56 12.46 24.22
C GLY A 37 2.78 11.04 23.76
N PHE A 38 1.71 10.27 23.61
CA PHE A 38 1.70 9.00 22.90
C PHE A 38 0.71 9.08 21.75
N ALA A 39 1.11 8.63 20.57
CA ALA A 39 0.21 8.52 19.43
C ALA A 39 0.31 7.16 18.76
N VAL A 40 -0.81 6.74 18.20
CA VAL A 40 -0.98 5.50 17.46
C VAL A 40 -1.66 5.80 16.13
N ASN A 41 -1.18 5.18 15.06
CA ASN A 41 -1.78 5.23 13.73
C ASN A 41 -1.87 3.80 13.21
N VAL A 42 -3.09 3.28 13.10
CA VAL A 42 -3.38 2.00 12.47
C VAL A 42 -3.96 2.28 11.10
N ARG A 43 -3.37 1.68 10.07
CA ARG A 43 -3.91 1.70 8.71
C ARG A 43 -4.02 0.28 8.21
N THR A 44 -5.17 -0.05 7.65
CA THR A 44 -5.34 -1.28 6.88
C THR A 44 -5.93 -0.94 5.53
N GLN A 45 -5.35 -1.49 4.48
CA GLN A 45 -5.78 -1.25 3.11
C GLN A 45 -5.85 -2.59 2.39
N SER A 46 -6.95 -2.75 1.68
CA SER A 46 -7.22 -3.91 0.87
C SER A 46 -6.24 -3.98 -0.31
N GLY A 47 -5.73 -5.17 -0.62
CA GLY A 47 -4.98 -5.41 -1.85
C GLY A 47 -5.80 -5.18 -3.12
N TYR A 48 -5.15 -5.05 -4.27
CA TYR A 48 -5.82 -4.84 -5.55
C TYR A 48 -6.12 -6.18 -6.24
N GLY A 49 -7.28 -6.26 -6.89
CA GLY A 49 -7.59 -7.37 -7.80
C GLY A 49 -6.67 -7.35 -9.00
N TYR A 50 -6.16 -8.50 -9.42
CA TYR A 50 -5.25 -8.61 -10.56
C TYR A 50 -5.55 -9.82 -11.42
N SER A 51 -5.07 -9.80 -12.66
CA SER A 51 -5.02 -10.96 -13.52
C SER A 51 -3.64 -11.01 -14.18
N ARG A 52 -3.20 -12.22 -14.51
CA ARG A 52 -2.06 -12.41 -15.42
C ARG A 52 -2.35 -11.73 -16.75
N LEU A 53 -1.34 -11.07 -17.30
CA LEU A 53 -1.39 -10.39 -18.58
C LEU A 53 -0.70 -11.25 -19.64
N ILE A 54 -1.40 -11.60 -20.71
CA ILE A 54 -0.88 -12.39 -21.82
C ILE A 54 -0.75 -11.47 -23.03
N SER A 55 0.49 -11.25 -23.48
CA SER A 55 0.76 -10.49 -24.71
C SER A 55 0.99 -11.46 -25.86
N THR A 56 0.31 -11.24 -26.98
CA THR A 56 0.43 -12.09 -28.17
C THR A 56 0.42 -11.22 -29.43
N PRO A 57 1.30 -11.47 -30.41
CA PRO A 57 1.24 -10.81 -31.70
C PRO A 57 0.02 -11.30 -32.49
N LEU A 58 -0.82 -10.38 -32.93
CA LEU A 58 -1.95 -10.66 -33.82
C LEU A 58 -1.63 -10.19 -35.24
N PRO A 59 -1.95 -10.97 -36.28
CA PRO A 59 -1.84 -10.52 -37.66
C PRO A 59 -2.62 -9.21 -37.85
N ASN A 60 -1.98 -8.21 -38.45
CA ASN A 60 -2.54 -6.89 -38.77
C ASN A 60 -2.96 -5.99 -37.59
N ALA A 61 -2.82 -6.45 -36.34
CA ALA A 61 -3.17 -5.68 -35.14
C ALA A 61 -1.97 -5.43 -34.19
N GLY A 62 -0.81 -5.98 -34.51
CA GLY A 62 0.39 -5.86 -33.67
C GLY A 62 0.31 -6.70 -32.39
N THR A 63 1.17 -6.42 -31.42
CA THR A 63 1.15 -7.10 -30.12
C THR A 63 0.05 -6.54 -29.24
N VAL A 64 -0.91 -7.39 -28.88
CA VAL A 64 -2.03 -7.03 -27.99
C VAL A 64 -1.88 -7.77 -26.66
N THR A 65 -2.25 -7.11 -25.56
CA THR A 65 -2.21 -7.67 -24.21
C THR A 65 -3.61 -7.93 -23.68
N PHE A 66 -3.84 -9.13 -23.18
CA PHE A 66 -5.13 -9.60 -22.67
C PHE A 66 -5.02 -10.02 -21.20
N LEU A 67 -6.14 -9.95 -20.47
CA LEU A 67 -6.25 -10.52 -19.13
C LEU A 67 -6.54 -12.03 -19.27
N ALA A 68 -5.77 -12.86 -18.58
CA ALA A 68 -5.97 -14.31 -18.57
C ALA A 68 -7.25 -14.74 -17.84
N ASP A 69 -7.70 -13.96 -16.85
CA ASP A 69 -8.89 -14.24 -16.05
C ASP A 69 -9.54 -12.93 -15.54
N ASN A 70 -10.69 -13.04 -14.87
CA ASN A 70 -11.31 -11.93 -14.17
C ASN A 70 -10.49 -11.54 -12.93
N ILE A 71 -10.19 -10.24 -12.77
CA ILE A 71 -9.42 -9.66 -11.66
C ILE A 71 -10.05 -9.90 -10.29
N LYS A 72 -11.33 -10.31 -10.24
CA LYS A 72 -12.01 -10.72 -9.00
C LYS A 72 -11.50 -12.06 -8.47
N ASN A 73 -10.87 -12.88 -9.31
CA ASN A 73 -10.43 -14.23 -8.94
C ASN A 73 -9.08 -14.24 -8.21
N SER A 74 -8.28 -13.18 -8.35
CA SER A 74 -6.98 -13.05 -7.68
C SER A 74 -6.82 -11.66 -7.07
N ARG A 75 -6.26 -11.58 -5.86
CA ARG A 75 -6.07 -10.30 -5.15
C ARG A 75 -4.72 -10.26 -4.47
N SER A 76 -4.07 -9.10 -4.49
CA SER A 76 -2.82 -8.91 -3.76
C SER A 76 -3.03 -8.94 -2.24
N ASP A 77 -1.94 -8.99 -1.50
CA ASP A 77 -1.96 -8.96 -0.04
C ASP A 77 -2.68 -7.73 0.51
N THR A 78 -3.31 -7.91 1.67
CA THR A 78 -3.89 -6.80 2.44
C THR A 78 -2.80 -6.20 3.31
N THR A 79 -2.57 -4.90 3.17
CA THR A 79 -1.52 -4.20 3.91
C THR A 79 -2.07 -3.67 5.23
N ALA A 80 -1.52 -4.14 6.35
CA ALA A 80 -1.82 -3.62 7.68
C ALA A 80 -0.56 -3.03 8.32
N LEU A 81 -0.67 -1.80 8.82
CA LEU A 81 0.39 -0.99 9.40
C LEU A 81 -0.05 -0.46 10.76
N LEU A 82 0.87 -0.54 11.72
CA LEU A 82 0.77 0.07 13.04
C LEU A 82 2.00 0.94 13.25
N ASP A 83 1.78 2.24 13.39
CA ASP A 83 2.81 3.20 13.71
C ASP A 83 2.57 3.77 15.11
N LEU A 84 3.64 3.89 15.87
CA LEU A 84 3.64 4.40 17.23
C LEU A 84 4.53 5.63 17.32
N ARG A 85 4.14 6.59 18.16
CA ARG A 85 4.93 7.76 18.47
C ARG A 85 4.91 8.03 19.96
N LEU A 86 6.08 8.34 20.51
CA LEU A 86 6.27 8.84 21.84
C LEU A 86 6.97 10.20 21.76
N ASP A 87 6.44 11.21 22.44
CA ASP A 87 7.07 12.52 22.56
C ASP A 87 7.10 13.02 24.01
N LYS A 88 8.15 13.72 24.38
CA LYS A 88 8.32 14.33 25.70
C LYS A 88 8.82 15.75 25.55
N ALA A 89 8.05 16.71 26.05
CA ALA A 89 8.50 18.09 26.15
C ALA A 89 9.08 18.40 27.54
N PHE A 90 10.24 19.06 27.53
CA PHE A 90 10.90 19.67 28.68
C PHE A 90 10.85 21.18 28.51
N LYS A 91 10.35 21.89 29.51
CA LYS A 91 10.28 23.36 29.52
C LYS A 91 11.32 23.90 30.50
N PHE A 92 12.14 24.84 30.06
CA PHE A 92 13.17 25.51 30.86
C PHE A 92 13.09 27.01 30.63
N ASP A 93 12.43 27.74 31.54
CA ASP A 93 12.17 29.17 31.41
C ASP A 93 11.49 29.53 30.06
N ARG A 94 12.16 30.29 29.19
CA ARG A 94 11.67 30.60 27.82
C ARG A 94 11.86 29.49 26.79
N TYR A 95 12.67 28.48 27.09
CA TYR A 95 13.04 27.43 26.14
C TYR A 95 12.19 26.17 26.29
N LYS A 96 11.95 25.46 25.19
CA LYS A 96 11.31 24.14 25.20
C LYS A 96 12.04 23.17 24.29
N VAL A 97 12.36 22.00 24.84
CA VAL A 97 12.98 20.87 24.13
C VAL A 97 11.96 19.74 24.06
N THR A 98 11.64 19.27 22.86
CA THR A 98 10.78 18.10 22.66
C THR A 98 11.59 16.95 22.07
N LEU A 99 11.74 15.86 22.81
CA LEU A 99 12.29 14.60 22.31
C LEU A 99 11.17 13.76 21.74
N MET A 100 11.42 13.10 20.62
CA MET A 100 10.44 12.34 19.85
C MET A 100 11.05 11.01 19.42
N ALA A 101 10.28 9.94 19.53
CA ALA A 101 10.61 8.62 19.05
C ALA A 101 9.40 8.06 18.29
N ASP A 102 9.60 7.74 17.01
CA ASP A 102 8.59 7.14 16.15
C ASP A 102 9.02 5.70 15.79
N LEU A 103 8.08 4.76 15.81
CA LEU A 103 8.26 3.39 15.38
C LEU A 103 7.22 3.07 14.30
N PHE A 104 7.68 2.95 13.06
CA PHE A 104 6.88 2.63 11.89
C PHE A 104 6.85 1.14 11.64
N ASN A 105 5.74 0.63 11.09
CA ASN A 105 5.53 -0.80 10.84
C ASN A 105 5.87 -1.67 12.07
N THR A 106 5.27 -1.32 13.22
CA THR A 106 5.50 -2.02 14.50
C THR A 106 5.16 -3.51 14.42
N LEU A 107 4.17 -3.89 13.62
CA LEU A 107 3.79 -5.29 13.41
C LEU A 107 4.77 -6.07 12.52
N ASN A 108 5.77 -5.40 11.93
CA ASN A 108 6.75 -5.99 11.02
C ASN A 108 6.08 -6.73 9.84
N SER A 109 5.06 -6.11 9.26
CA SER A 109 4.35 -6.63 8.09
C SER A 109 5.24 -6.56 6.84
N ASN A 110 5.22 -7.61 6.04
CA ASN A 110 5.99 -7.75 4.79
C ASN A 110 5.06 -7.85 3.56
N ALA A 111 3.85 -7.30 3.65
CA ALA A 111 2.83 -7.38 2.61
C ALA A 111 3.40 -6.98 1.23
N VAL A 112 3.13 -7.81 0.22
CA VAL A 112 3.57 -7.56 -1.15
C VAL A 112 2.69 -6.46 -1.76
N THR A 113 3.33 -5.35 -2.15
CA THR A 113 2.63 -4.19 -2.73
C THR A 113 2.69 -4.19 -4.25
N ASN A 114 3.68 -4.88 -4.86
CA ASN A 114 3.79 -4.96 -6.31
C ASN A 114 4.56 -6.20 -6.78
N PHE A 115 4.14 -6.75 -7.92
CA PHE A 115 4.72 -7.94 -8.55
C PHE A 115 4.42 -7.97 -10.06
N PHE A 116 5.23 -8.71 -10.81
CA PHE A 116 5.07 -8.83 -12.26
C PHE A 116 3.82 -9.61 -12.65
N LEU A 117 2.94 -8.97 -13.44
CA LEU A 117 1.71 -9.56 -13.96
C LEU A 117 1.87 -10.17 -15.35
N ALA A 118 2.92 -9.79 -16.08
CA ALA A 118 3.17 -10.24 -17.43
C ALA A 118 3.48 -11.74 -17.48
N ASN A 119 2.84 -12.42 -18.42
CA ASN A 119 3.04 -13.82 -18.72
C ASN A 119 4.49 -14.08 -19.17
N GLY A 120 5.19 -14.97 -18.48
CA GLY A 120 6.57 -15.36 -18.78
C GLY A 120 7.33 -15.80 -17.53
N THR A 121 8.65 -15.93 -17.64
CA THR A 121 9.53 -16.41 -16.54
C THR A 121 9.50 -15.50 -15.30
N ASN A 122 9.18 -14.22 -15.47
CA ASN A 122 9.07 -13.27 -14.36
C ASN A 122 7.66 -13.18 -13.76
N TYR A 123 6.68 -13.95 -14.25
CA TYR A 123 5.32 -13.90 -13.71
C TYR A 123 5.33 -14.17 -12.20
N ASN A 124 4.60 -13.33 -11.46
CA ASN A 124 4.50 -13.37 -10.00
C ASN A 124 5.81 -13.10 -9.23
N ARG A 125 6.83 -12.55 -9.89
CA ARG A 125 8.04 -12.10 -9.21
C ARG A 125 7.75 -10.80 -8.45
N ILE A 126 8.00 -10.80 -7.15
CA ILE A 126 7.84 -9.65 -6.25
C ILE A 126 8.86 -8.56 -6.63
N ILE A 127 8.39 -7.32 -6.76
CA ILE A 127 9.23 -6.14 -7.06
C ILE A 127 9.12 -5.03 -6.03
N ALA A 128 8.07 -5.06 -5.19
CA ALA A 128 7.97 -4.17 -4.04
C ALA A 128 7.24 -4.87 -2.89
N THR A 129 7.76 -4.62 -1.70
CA THR A 129 7.15 -5.00 -0.42
C THR A 129 6.99 -3.75 0.43
N LEU A 130 6.23 -3.87 1.51
CA LEU A 130 6.19 -2.84 2.54
C LEU A 130 7.58 -2.59 3.15
N ASP A 131 7.84 -1.34 3.54
CA ASP A 131 9.06 -0.98 4.26
C ASP A 131 9.19 -1.76 5.58
N PRO A 132 10.41 -2.17 5.95
CA PRO A 132 10.62 -2.89 7.19
C PRO A 132 10.30 -2.01 8.41
N ARG A 133 10.21 -2.64 9.58
CA ARG A 133 10.11 -1.91 10.86
C ARG A 133 11.24 -0.89 10.97
N THR A 134 10.87 0.38 11.10
CA THR A 134 11.82 1.50 11.11
C THR A 134 11.61 2.35 12.35
N ALA A 135 12.70 2.69 13.05
CA ALA A 135 12.68 3.60 14.19
C ALA A 135 13.29 4.95 13.80
N MET A 136 12.66 6.04 14.23
CA MET A 136 13.15 7.41 14.03
C MET A 136 13.22 8.13 15.38
N LEU A 137 14.34 8.81 15.63
CA LEU A 137 14.51 9.69 16.78
C LEU A 137 14.61 11.13 16.31
N GLY A 138 13.99 12.05 17.03
CA GLY A 138 14.00 13.47 16.70
C GLY A 138 14.03 14.35 17.95
N ALA A 139 14.60 15.53 17.81
CA ALA A 139 14.58 16.57 18.83
C ALA A 139 14.08 17.88 18.19
N ARG A 140 13.29 18.64 18.95
CA ARG A 140 12.81 19.97 18.56
C ARG A 140 13.17 20.96 19.65
N PHE A 141 13.77 22.08 19.27
CA PHE A 141 14.08 23.21 20.15
C PHE A 141 13.20 24.41 19.80
N GLU A 142 12.59 25.02 20.79
CA GLU A 142 11.70 26.19 20.69
C GLU A 142 12.24 27.28 21.64
N PHE A 143 12.27 28.54 21.18
CA PHE A 143 12.85 29.70 21.85
C PHE A 143 11.87 30.86 22.00
#